data_AF-A0A519FKR5-F1
#
_entry.id   AF-A0A519FKR5-F1
#
_cell.length_a   1.000
_cell.length_b   1.000
_cell.length_c   1.000
_cell.angle_alpha   90.00
_cell.angle_beta   90.00
_cell.angle_gamma   90.00
#
_symmetry.space_group_name_H-M   'P 1'
#
loop_
_entity.id
_entity.type
_entity.pdbx_description
1 polymer ?
#
loop_
_entity_poly.entity_id
_entity_poly.type
_entity_poly.pdbx_seq_one_letter_code
_entity_poly.pdbx_strand_id
1 'polypeptide(L)'
;MSKFWSPFVNDLVPYVPGEQPKLTKLVKLNTNENPYGPSPKAIDAMRAAVSDELRLYPDPNSDLLKHAVARYYGVDASRVFLGNGSDEVLAHAYNAFFRQAKPLLFPDISYSFYPVYCGLYGVDYEAVPLDEQFQIRAEDYARPNGGIIFPNPNAPTGCLLALDAVEQIL
;
A
#
# COMPACT_ATOMS: atom_id res chain seq x y z
N MET A 1 7.94 15.73 24.90
CA MET A 1 8.56 15.46 23.58
C MET A 1 9.59 16.53 23.24
N SER A 2 10.44 16.31 22.23
CA SER A 2 11.54 17.21 21.89
C SER A 2 11.03 18.55 21.34
N LYS A 3 11.60 19.67 21.80
CA LYS A 3 11.30 21.01 21.26
C LYS A 3 11.74 21.23 19.80
N PHE A 4 12.54 20.31 19.27
CA PHE A 4 13.04 20.36 17.89
C PHE A 4 12.10 19.65 16.91
N TRP A 5 11.05 18.97 17.40
CA TRP A 5 10.08 18.30 16.53
C TRP A 5 9.06 19.29 15.99
N SER A 6 8.65 19.09 14.74
CA SER A 6 7.52 19.83 14.17
C SER A 6 6.26 19.58 15.00
N PRO A 7 5.40 20.60 15.21
CA PRO A 7 4.25 20.48 16.09
C PRO A 7 3.36 19.27 15.81
N PHE A 8 3.04 19.01 14.54
CA PHE A 8 2.13 17.92 14.13
C PHE A 8 2.65 16.52 14.51
N VAL A 9 3.96 16.34 14.64
CA VAL A 9 4.56 15.05 15.04
C VAL A 9 4.07 14.63 16.43
N ASN A 10 3.70 15.60 17.28
CA ASN A 10 3.19 15.29 18.61
C ASN A 10 1.81 14.64 18.59
N ASP A 11 1.04 14.86 17.53
CA ASP A 11 -0.33 14.39 17.39
C ASP A 11 -0.42 13.11 16.53
N LEU A 12 0.70 12.69 15.93
CA LEU A 12 0.75 11.46 15.13
C LEU A 12 0.63 10.24 16.02
N VAL A 13 -0.37 9.41 15.73
CA VAL A 13 -0.48 8.06 16.26
C VAL A 13 0.27 7.12 15.32
N PRO A 14 1.40 6.52 15.75
CA PRO A 14 2.14 5.60 14.90
C PRO A 14 1.32 4.33 14.64
N TYR A 15 1.61 3.68 13.52
CA TYR A 15 1.06 2.36 13.23
C TYR A 15 1.41 1.37 14.35
N VAL A 16 0.41 0.63 14.81
CA VAL A 16 0.58 -0.47 15.77
C VAL A 16 0.64 -1.78 14.97
N PRO A 17 1.83 -2.38 14.81
CA PRO A 17 1.95 -3.66 14.12
C PRO A 17 1.28 -4.78 14.92
N GLY A 18 0.81 -5.80 14.20
CA GLY A 18 0.32 -7.03 14.82
C GLY A 18 1.39 -7.71 15.68
N GLU A 19 0.97 -8.47 16.68
CA GLU A 19 1.86 -9.18 17.61
C GLU A 19 2.84 -10.10 16.87
N GLN A 20 4.12 -10.08 17.27
CA GLN A 20 5.17 -10.96 16.73
C GLN A 20 5.83 -11.74 17.88
N PRO A 21 5.39 -12.98 18.16
CA PRO A 21 5.96 -13.78 19.25
C PRO A 21 7.42 -14.16 18.96
N LYS A 22 8.32 -13.95 19.92
CA LYS A 22 9.75 -14.31 19.82
C LYS A 22 10.03 -15.77 20.20
N LEU A 23 9.18 -16.69 19.77
CA LEU A 23 9.30 -18.11 20.07
C LEU A 23 10.01 -18.84 18.93
N THR A 24 10.83 -19.83 19.28
CA THR A 24 11.41 -20.74 18.27
C THR A 24 10.34 -21.75 17.84
N LYS A 25 10.34 -22.15 16.56
CA LYS A 25 9.38 -23.12 15.97
C LYS A 25 7.90 -22.68 16.01
N LEU A 26 7.63 -21.38 15.83
CA LEU A 26 6.27 -20.86 15.64
C LEU A 26 5.77 -21.18 14.22
N VAL A 27 4.50 -21.61 14.10
CA VAL A 27 3.79 -21.56 12.81
C VAL A 27 3.22 -20.14 12.65
N LYS A 28 3.89 -19.32 11.84
CA LYS A 28 3.60 -17.89 11.67
C LYS A 28 2.54 -17.68 10.59
N LEU A 29 1.37 -17.16 10.95
CA LEU A 29 0.23 -16.95 10.05
C LEU A 29 -0.44 -15.57 10.23
N ASN A 30 0.29 -14.57 10.70
CA ASN A 30 -0.26 -13.29 11.18
C ASN A 30 0.00 -12.08 10.26
N THR A 31 0.79 -12.22 9.19
CA THR A 31 1.18 -11.09 8.31
C THR A 31 1.07 -11.41 6.82
N ASN A 32 0.27 -12.42 6.44
CA ASN A 32 0.00 -12.80 5.04
C ASN A 32 1.27 -13.11 4.21
N GLU A 33 2.33 -13.57 4.85
CA GLU A 33 3.56 -13.99 4.16
C GLU A 33 3.31 -15.26 3.35
N ASN A 34 4.01 -15.38 2.22
CA ASN A 34 3.99 -16.61 1.44
C ASN A 34 4.67 -17.74 2.24
N PRO A 35 4.05 -18.93 2.38
CA PRO A 35 4.67 -20.04 3.12
C PRO A 35 5.86 -20.68 2.38
N TYR A 36 6.01 -20.41 1.08
CA TYR A 36 7.12 -20.88 0.27
C TYR A 36 8.25 -19.85 0.21
N GLY A 37 9.47 -20.34 0.01
CA GLY A 37 10.60 -19.47 -0.32
C GLY A 37 10.44 -18.80 -1.70
N PRO A 38 11.26 -17.78 -2.00
CA PRO A 38 11.25 -17.14 -3.30
C PRO A 38 11.66 -18.12 -4.40
N SER A 39 11.34 -17.77 -5.65
CA SER A 39 11.77 -18.52 -6.83
C SER A 39 13.30 -18.76 -6.82
N PRO A 40 13.78 -19.98 -7.14
CA PRO A 40 15.22 -20.25 -7.26
C PRO A 40 15.94 -19.29 -8.23
N LYS A 41 15.25 -18.86 -9.30
CA LYS A 41 15.78 -17.87 -10.25
C LYS A 41 16.04 -16.51 -9.60
N ALA A 42 15.19 -16.10 -8.66
CA ALA A 42 15.38 -14.86 -7.91
C ALA A 42 16.59 -14.98 -6.96
N ILE A 43 16.76 -16.13 -6.30
CA ILE A 43 17.94 -16.40 -5.48
C ILE A 43 19.23 -16.33 -6.31
N ASP A 44 19.25 -16.97 -7.47
CA ASP A 44 20.43 -16.98 -8.33
C ASP A 44 20.75 -15.58 -8.90
N ALA A 45 19.73 -14.81 -9.28
CA ALA A 45 19.90 -13.41 -9.70
C ALA A 45 20.46 -12.53 -8.57
N MET A 46 19.96 -12.69 -7.34
CA MET A 46 20.50 -11.97 -6.18
C MET A 46 21.96 -12.36 -5.93
N ARG A 47 22.29 -13.66 -5.96
CA ARG A 47 23.69 -14.12 -5.80
C ARG A 47 24.62 -13.53 -6.85
N ALA A 48 24.19 -13.48 -8.11
CA ALA A 48 24.97 -12.89 -9.20
C ALA A 48 25.15 -11.37 -9.03
N ALA A 49 24.15 -10.68 -8.47
CA ALA A 49 24.20 -9.24 -8.21
C ALA A 49 25.11 -8.87 -7.02
N VAL A 50 25.41 -9.79 -6.10
CA VAL A 50 26.38 -9.57 -5.02
C VAL A 50 27.80 -9.64 -5.60
N SER A 51 28.24 -8.52 -6.16
CA SER A 51 29.58 -8.34 -6.72
C SER A 51 30.21 -7.03 -6.23
N ASP A 52 31.45 -6.77 -6.67
CA ASP A 52 32.18 -5.52 -6.38
C ASP A 52 31.44 -4.27 -6.92
N GLU A 53 30.48 -4.44 -7.85
CA GLU A 53 29.64 -3.36 -8.39
C GLU A 53 28.71 -2.72 -7.34
N LEU A 54 28.47 -3.37 -6.20
CA LEU A 54 27.69 -2.80 -5.09
C LEU A 54 28.25 -1.50 -4.52
N ARG A 55 29.50 -1.14 -4.87
CA ARG A 55 30.09 0.18 -4.54
C ARG A 55 29.51 1.33 -5.37
N LEU A 56 28.76 1.04 -6.43
CA LEU A 56 28.17 2.01 -7.34
C LEU A 56 26.69 2.21 -7.02
N TYR A 57 26.16 3.37 -7.38
CA TYR A 57 24.70 3.59 -7.32
C TYR A 57 23.99 2.69 -8.34
N PRO A 58 22.79 2.17 -8.01
CA PRO A 58 21.98 1.41 -8.95
C PRO A 58 21.40 2.33 -10.04
N ASP A 59 20.78 1.73 -11.06
CA ASP A 59 19.96 2.45 -12.02
C ASP A 59 18.81 3.19 -11.29
N PRO A 60 18.76 4.53 -11.33
CA PRO A 60 17.77 5.30 -10.61
C PRO A 60 16.33 5.06 -11.08
N ASN A 61 16.13 4.62 -12.33
CA ASN A 61 14.80 4.35 -12.88
C ASN A 61 14.40 2.87 -12.77
N SER A 62 15.35 1.99 -12.47
CA SER A 62 15.15 0.53 -12.47
C SER A 62 14.51 0.04 -13.78
N ASP A 63 15.02 0.52 -14.91
CA ASP A 63 14.42 0.36 -16.24
C ASP A 63 14.21 -1.11 -16.60
N LEU A 64 15.15 -1.99 -16.25
CA LEU A 64 15.02 -3.44 -16.51
C LEU A 64 13.77 -4.04 -15.85
N LEU A 65 13.53 -3.71 -14.57
CA LEU A 65 12.34 -4.16 -13.84
C LEU A 65 11.08 -3.50 -14.40
N LYS A 66 11.14 -2.19 -14.66
CA LYS A 66 10.02 -1.41 -15.19
C LYS A 66 9.49 -1.98 -16.50
N HIS A 67 10.39 -2.29 -17.44
CA HIS A 67 10.02 -2.90 -18.72
C HIS A 67 9.53 -4.34 -18.56
N ALA A 68 10.06 -5.11 -17.60
CA ALA A 68 9.58 -6.47 -17.34
C ALA A 68 8.13 -6.48 -16.82
N VAL A 69 7.82 -5.59 -15.88
CA VAL A 69 6.46 -5.39 -15.35
C VAL A 69 5.51 -4.91 -16.46
N ALA A 70 5.93 -3.91 -17.24
CA ALA A 70 5.15 -3.37 -18.35
C ALA A 70 4.77 -4.47 -19.37
N ARG A 71 5.74 -5.30 -19.78
CA ARG A 71 5.50 -6.45 -20.67
C ARG A 71 4.57 -7.49 -20.07
N TYR A 72 4.71 -7.79 -18.77
CA TYR A 72 3.87 -8.79 -18.10
C TYR A 72 2.39 -8.38 -18.09
N TYR A 73 2.10 -7.11 -17.82
CA TYR A 73 0.74 -6.58 -17.78
C TYR A 73 0.23 -6.04 -19.13
N GLY A 74 1.05 -6.02 -20.18
CA GLY A 74 0.66 -5.51 -21.50
C GLY A 74 0.42 -4.00 -21.55
N VAL A 75 1.15 -3.22 -20.74
CA VAL A 75 1.05 -1.75 -20.68
C VAL A 75 2.32 -1.07 -21.15
N ASP A 76 2.24 0.23 -21.46
CA ASP A 76 3.42 1.03 -21.75
C ASP A 76 4.27 1.26 -20.49
N ALA A 77 5.59 1.29 -20.62
CA ALA A 77 6.51 1.48 -19.49
C ALA A 77 6.29 2.82 -18.78
N SER A 78 5.81 3.87 -19.46
CA SER A 78 5.45 5.15 -18.81
C SER A 78 4.30 5.04 -17.81
N ARG A 79 3.50 3.97 -17.86
CA ARG A 79 2.42 3.67 -16.91
C ARG A 79 2.88 2.86 -15.69
N VAL A 80 4.18 2.58 -15.57
CA VAL A 80 4.75 1.84 -14.45
C VAL A 80 5.58 2.77 -13.56
N PHE A 81 5.24 2.82 -12.29
CA PHE A 81 6.03 3.47 -11.25
C PHE A 81 6.52 2.40 -10.27
N LEU A 82 7.82 2.42 -9.95
CA LEU A 82 8.43 1.46 -9.03
C LEU A 82 8.68 2.15 -7.69
N GLY A 83 8.32 1.49 -6.60
CA GLY A 83 8.66 1.88 -5.24
C GLY A 83 9.28 0.72 -4.47
N ASN A 84 9.96 1.03 -3.38
CA ASN A 84 10.52 0.08 -2.42
C ASN A 84 9.41 -0.48 -1.52
N GLY A 85 8.52 -1.26 -2.13
CA GLY A 85 7.27 -1.72 -1.52
C GLY A 85 6.08 -0.80 -1.85
N SER A 86 4.87 -1.34 -1.76
CA SER A 86 3.64 -0.61 -2.08
C SER A 86 3.40 0.58 -1.16
N ASP A 87 3.88 0.54 0.08
CA ASP A 87 3.74 1.65 1.05
C ASP A 87 4.45 2.92 0.57
N GLU A 88 5.62 2.82 -0.08
CA GLU A 88 6.27 4.01 -0.65
C GLU A 88 5.45 4.59 -1.82
N VAL A 89 4.87 3.72 -2.66
CA VAL A 89 3.99 4.15 -3.75
C VAL A 89 2.74 4.83 -3.19
N LEU A 90 2.15 4.29 -2.11
CA LEU A 90 1.04 4.93 -1.39
C LEU A 90 1.45 6.28 -0.82
N ALA A 91 2.60 6.38 -0.15
CA ALA A 91 3.11 7.63 0.39
C ALA A 91 3.25 8.72 -0.69
N HIS A 92 3.71 8.36 -1.89
CA HIS A 92 3.72 9.27 -3.04
C HIS A 92 2.31 9.62 -3.51
N ALA A 93 1.40 8.66 -3.61
CA ALA A 93 0.02 8.89 -4.03
C ALA A 93 -0.73 9.84 -3.07
N TYR A 94 -0.57 9.67 -1.75
CA TYR A 94 -1.15 10.57 -0.75
C TYR A 94 -0.68 12.02 -0.93
N ASN A 95 0.63 12.22 -1.12
CA ASN A 95 1.18 13.54 -1.35
C ASN A 95 0.75 14.16 -2.67
N ALA A 96 0.65 13.36 -3.74
CA ALA A 96 0.36 13.83 -5.08
C ALA A 96 -1.13 14.10 -5.31
N PHE A 97 -2.02 13.29 -4.73
CA PHE A 97 -3.42 13.26 -5.13
C PHE A 97 -4.41 13.60 -4.00
N PHE A 98 -4.13 13.24 -2.74
CA PHE A 98 -5.15 13.25 -1.69
C PHE A 98 -5.14 14.47 -0.76
N ARG A 99 -4.20 15.41 -0.93
CA ARG A 99 -4.22 16.69 -0.21
C ARG A 99 -5.24 17.67 -0.80
N GLN A 100 -6.51 17.30 -0.74
CA GLN A 100 -7.65 18.03 -1.30
C GLN A 100 -8.48 18.69 -0.20
N ALA A 101 -9.39 19.60 -0.59
CA ALA A 101 -10.33 20.24 0.36
C ALA A 101 -11.46 19.30 0.83
N LYS A 102 -11.69 18.19 0.13
CA LYS A 102 -12.69 17.17 0.47
C LYS A 102 -11.99 15.92 1.02
N PRO A 103 -12.67 15.15 1.88
CA PRO A 103 -12.06 14.00 2.52
C PRO A 103 -11.77 12.86 1.53
N LEU A 104 -10.71 12.10 1.83
CA LEU A 104 -10.43 10.79 1.25
C LEU A 104 -11.42 9.76 1.82
N LEU A 105 -11.98 8.88 0.98
CA LEU A 105 -12.85 7.80 1.42
C LEU A 105 -12.13 6.45 1.39
N PHE A 106 -12.35 5.62 2.41
CA PHE A 106 -11.91 4.23 2.45
C PHE A 106 -12.80 3.40 3.39
N PRO A 107 -12.81 2.06 3.30
CA PRO A 107 -13.66 1.25 4.17
C PRO A 107 -13.20 1.30 5.63
N ASP A 108 -14.16 1.28 6.56
CA ASP A 108 -13.89 1.31 8.01
C ASP A 108 -13.11 0.09 8.52
N ILE A 109 -13.31 -1.07 7.90
CA ILE A 109 -12.54 -2.29 8.12
C ILE A 109 -11.68 -2.56 6.87
N SER A 110 -10.48 -2.02 6.88
CA SER A 110 -9.53 -2.16 5.78
C SER A 110 -8.07 -2.11 6.26
N TYR A 111 -7.15 -1.70 5.38
CA TYR A 111 -5.75 -1.55 5.71
C TYR A 111 -5.53 -0.41 6.71
N SER A 112 -5.15 -0.77 7.94
CA SER A 112 -5.05 0.15 9.08
C SER A 112 -3.97 1.22 8.96
N PHE A 113 -3.14 1.18 7.91
CA PHE A 113 -2.14 2.22 7.65
C PHE A 113 -2.72 3.45 6.91
N TYR A 114 -3.91 3.36 6.30
CA TYR A 114 -4.56 4.51 5.66
C TYR A 114 -4.77 5.71 6.61
N PRO A 115 -5.34 5.56 7.82
CA PRO A 115 -5.45 6.69 8.75
C PRO A 115 -4.09 7.21 9.23
N VAL A 116 -3.06 6.34 9.28
CA VAL A 116 -1.69 6.75 9.63
C VAL A 116 -1.12 7.69 8.55
N TYR A 117 -1.30 7.36 7.26
CA TYR A 117 -0.94 8.27 6.17
C TYR A 117 -1.75 9.56 6.17
N CYS A 118 -3.05 9.48 6.49
CA CYS A 118 -3.88 10.66 6.61
C CYS A 118 -3.34 11.63 7.67
N GLY A 119 -3.01 11.11 8.86
CA GLY A 119 -2.38 11.90 9.92
C GLY A 119 -1.01 12.46 9.51
N LEU A 120 -0.16 11.63 8.87
CA LEU A 120 1.18 12.04 8.45
C LEU A 120 1.17 13.18 7.42
N TYR A 121 0.22 13.17 6.49
CA TYR A 121 0.15 14.13 5.40
C TYR A 121 -0.91 15.24 5.57
N GLY A 122 -1.63 15.23 6.70
CA GLY A 122 -2.71 16.19 6.96
C GLY A 122 -3.84 16.07 5.93
N VAL A 123 -4.25 14.84 5.61
CA VAL A 123 -5.36 14.54 4.72
C VAL A 123 -6.58 14.20 5.56
N ASP A 124 -7.67 14.94 5.38
CA ASP A 124 -8.96 14.60 6.00
C ASP A 124 -9.52 13.34 5.36
N TYR A 125 -10.20 12.49 6.14
CA TYR A 125 -10.79 11.26 5.64
C TYR A 125 -12.14 10.95 6.28
N GLU A 126 -12.93 10.14 5.58
CA GLU A 126 -14.12 9.50 6.13
C GLU A 126 -14.03 7.99 5.89
N ALA A 127 -14.19 7.22 6.98
CA ALA A 127 -14.30 5.77 6.91
C ALA A 127 -15.75 5.38 6.55
N VAL A 128 -15.92 4.67 5.44
CA VAL A 128 -17.22 4.21 4.95
C VAL A 128 -17.50 2.82 5.51
N PRO A 129 -18.63 2.61 6.23
CA PRO A 129 -18.96 1.30 6.76
C PRO A 129 -19.06 0.23 5.69
N LEU A 130 -18.44 -0.92 5.92
CA LEU A 130 -18.78 -2.13 5.17
C LEU A 130 -20.21 -2.58 5.51
N ASP A 131 -20.79 -3.41 4.63
CA ASP A 131 -22.08 -4.03 4.92
C ASP A 131 -21.97 -5.19 5.93
N GLU A 132 -23.11 -5.80 6.24
CA GLU A 132 -23.23 -6.93 7.19
C GLU A 132 -22.45 -8.18 6.73
N GLN A 133 -22.05 -8.25 5.45
CA GLN A 133 -21.25 -9.31 4.86
C GLN A 133 -19.77 -8.91 4.72
N PHE A 134 -19.38 -7.77 5.30
CA PHE A 134 -18.05 -7.17 5.18
C PHE A 134 -17.65 -6.81 3.74
N GLN A 135 -18.63 -6.47 2.90
CA GLN A 135 -18.42 -6.06 1.52
C GLN A 135 -18.50 -4.55 1.37
N ILE A 136 -17.74 -4.03 0.40
CA ILE A 136 -17.83 -2.64 -0.04
C ILE A 136 -19.09 -2.50 -0.89
N ARG A 137 -19.92 -1.50 -0.59
CA ARG A 137 -21.03 -1.06 -1.43
C ARG A 137 -20.58 0.11 -2.28
N ALA A 138 -20.65 -0.02 -3.60
CA ALA A 138 -20.14 1.00 -4.53
C ALA A 138 -20.89 2.33 -4.40
N GLU A 139 -22.20 2.26 -4.18
CA GLU A 139 -23.11 3.40 -4.04
C GLU A 139 -22.76 4.31 -2.86
N ASP A 140 -22.16 3.78 -1.79
CA ASP A 140 -21.79 4.55 -0.60
C ASP A 140 -20.63 5.53 -0.88
N TYR A 141 -19.89 5.29 -1.96
CA TYR A 141 -18.78 6.12 -2.41
C TYR A 141 -19.19 7.15 -3.46
N ALA A 142 -20.42 7.07 -4.01
CA ALA A 142 -20.96 7.96 -5.04
C ALA A 142 -21.40 9.33 -4.47
N ARG A 143 -20.48 10.00 -3.78
CA ARG A 143 -20.67 11.30 -3.11
C ARG A 143 -19.43 12.18 -3.28
N PRO A 144 -19.55 13.51 -3.12
CA PRO A 144 -18.40 14.41 -3.21
C PRO A 144 -17.25 13.99 -2.27
N ASN A 145 -16.09 13.70 -2.84
CA ASN A 145 -14.87 13.29 -2.12
C ASN A 145 -13.60 13.89 -2.75
N GLY A 146 -12.46 13.74 -2.06
CA GLY A 146 -11.12 14.14 -2.54
C GLY A 146 -10.31 12.99 -3.14
N GLY A 147 -10.89 11.80 -3.20
CA GLY A 147 -10.24 10.55 -3.61
C GLY A 147 -10.86 9.37 -2.88
N ILE A 148 -10.61 8.17 -3.42
CA ILE A 148 -11.07 6.90 -2.84
C ILE A 148 -9.88 5.94 -2.86
N ILE A 149 -9.67 5.20 -1.77
CA ILE A 149 -8.63 4.18 -1.67
C ILE A 149 -9.17 2.92 -0.97
N PHE A 150 -8.89 1.75 -1.53
CA PHE A 150 -9.18 0.46 -0.89
C PHE A 150 -8.30 -0.64 -1.50
N PRO A 151 -7.96 -1.69 -0.74
CA PRO A 151 -7.37 -2.90 -1.29
C PRO A 151 -8.47 -3.75 -1.93
N ASN A 152 -8.15 -4.43 -3.03
CA ASN A 152 -9.05 -5.38 -3.67
C ASN A 152 -8.28 -6.65 -4.09
N PRO A 153 -8.50 -7.82 -3.47
CA PRO A 153 -9.45 -8.09 -2.39
C PRO A 153 -9.20 -7.28 -1.11
N ASN A 154 -10.25 -6.96 -0.36
CA ASN A 154 -10.16 -6.16 0.86
C ASN A 154 -9.49 -6.95 1.99
N ALA A 155 -8.47 -6.40 2.64
CA ALA A 155 -7.84 -6.97 3.83
C ALA A 155 -8.34 -6.22 5.07
N PRO A 156 -8.76 -6.90 6.15
CA PRO A 156 -8.59 -8.34 6.43
C PRO A 156 -9.74 -9.25 5.95
N THR A 157 -10.80 -8.70 5.38
CA THR A 157 -12.06 -9.45 5.11
C THR A 157 -11.93 -10.57 4.07
N GLY A 158 -11.00 -10.45 3.13
CA GLY A 158 -10.86 -11.31 1.96
C GLY A 158 -11.89 -11.06 0.85
N CYS A 159 -12.83 -10.14 1.03
CA CYS A 159 -13.90 -9.87 0.08
C CYS A 159 -13.37 -9.18 -1.18
N LEU A 160 -13.73 -9.72 -2.36
CA LEU A 160 -13.43 -9.11 -3.66
C LEU A 160 -14.58 -8.19 -4.07
N LEU A 161 -14.28 -6.96 -4.46
CA LEU A 161 -15.18 -6.08 -5.19
C LEU A 161 -15.02 -6.36 -6.69
N ALA A 162 -16.13 -6.70 -7.36
CA ALA A 162 -16.14 -7.01 -8.78
C ALA A 162 -15.84 -5.75 -9.63
N LEU A 163 -15.33 -5.97 -10.85
CA LEU A 163 -14.87 -4.89 -11.73
C LEU A 163 -15.99 -3.91 -12.09
N ASP A 164 -17.19 -4.42 -12.38
CA ASP A 164 -18.38 -3.61 -12.68
C ASP A 164 -18.77 -2.71 -11.51
N ALA A 165 -18.64 -3.20 -10.28
CA ALA A 165 -18.85 -2.40 -9.08
C ALA A 165 -17.73 -1.36 -8.86
N VAL A 166 -16.48 -1.67 -9.21
CA VAL A 166 -15.39 -0.66 -9.22
C VAL A 166 -15.66 0.43 -10.25
N GLU A 167 -16.14 0.06 -11.44
CA GLU A 167 -16.49 1.01 -12.51
C GLU A 167 -17.64 1.95 -12.11
N GLN A 168 -18.55 1.51 -11.24
CA GLN A 168 -19.61 2.38 -10.68
C GLN A 168 -19.09 3.47 -9.75
N ILE A 169 -17.89 3.30 -9.19
CA ILE A 169 -17.25 4.27 -8.28
C ILE A 169 -16.54 5.39 -9.07
N LEU A 170 -16.09 5.11 -10.30
CA LEU A 170 -15.33 6.03 -11.15
C LEU A 170 -16.21 7.07 -11.86
#